data_AF-A0A9E0XM20-F1
#
_entry.id   AF-A0A9E0XM20-F1
#
_cell.length_a   1.000
_cell.length_b   1.000
_cell.length_c   1.000
_cell.angle_alpha   90.00
_cell.angle_beta   90.00
_cell.angle_gamma   90.00
#
_symmetry.space_group_name_H-M   'P 1'
#
loop_
_entity.id
_entity.type
_entity.pdbx_description
1 polymer ?
#
loop_
_entity_poly.entity_id
_entity_poly.type
_entity_poly.pdbx_seq_one_letter_code
_entity_poly.pdbx_strand_id
1 'polypeptide(L)' 'MWKIRVKAILQTAIDEVIKEQQEDIDPSSTIRTELDHMVRRTRLVDLEQRLRQMLLEVEGVPELKEKKPDGE' A
#
# COMPACT_ATOMS: atom_id res chain seq x y z
N MET A 1 -15.42 -13.65 -0.24
CA MET A 1 -15.27 -12.91 -1.55
C MET A 1 -14.74 -11.48 -1.37
N TRP A 2 -15.22 -10.69 -0.40
CA TRP A 2 -14.77 -9.30 -0.19
C TRP A 2 -13.27 -9.19 0.15
N LYS A 3 -12.75 -10.09 0.98
CA LYS A 3 -11.34 -10.15 1.40
C LYS A 3 -10.36 -10.28 0.22
N ILE A 4 -10.74 -11.04 -0.81
CA ILE A 4 -9.94 -11.21 -2.03
C ILE A 4 -9.85 -9.88 -2.81
N ARG A 5 -10.95 -9.14 -2.90
CA ARG A 5 -10.97 -7.84 -3.59
C ARG A 5 -10.13 -6.80 -2.85
N VAL A 6 -10.26 -6.73 -1.53
CA VAL A 6 -9.48 -5.81 -0.69
C VAL A 6 -7.98 -6.12 -0.79
N LYS A 7 -7.62 -7.41 -0.74
CA LYS A 7 -6.23 -7.86 -0.93
C LYS A 7 -5.67 -7.43 -2.29
N ALA A 8 -6.42 -7.61 -3.37
CA ALA A 8 -5.97 -7.19 -4.70
C ALA A 8 -5.72 -5.67 -4.78
N ILE A 9 -6.61 -4.86 -4.20
CA ILE A 9 -6.46 -3.39 -4.15
C ILE A 9 -5.21 -2.99 -3.36
N LEU A 10 -5.00 -3.57 -2.17
CA LEU A 10 -3.83 -3.28 -1.35
C LEU A 10 -2.53 -3.69 -2.03
N GLN A 11 -2.51 -4.83 -2.72
CA GLN A 11 -1.34 -5.28 -3.46
C GLN A 11 -1.00 -4.32 -4.61
N THR A 12 -2.01 -3.88 -5.38
CA THR A 12 -1.79 -2.89 -6.46
C THR A 12 -1.23 -1.58 -5.92
N ALA A 13 -1.75 -1.08 -4.79
CA ALA A 13 -1.24 0.15 -4.18
C ALA A 13 0.23 0.01 -3.72
N ILE A 14 0.62 -1.15 -3.17
CA ILE A 14 2.02 -1.44 -2.81
C ILE A 14 2.91 -1.42 -4.05
N ASP A 15 2.48 -2.08 -5.13
CA ASP A 15 3.26 -2.18 -6.35
C ASP A 15 3.48 -0.80 -7.01
N GLU A 16 2.49 0.09 -6.95
CA GLU A 16 2.61 1.48 -7.43
C GLU A 16 3.60 2.30 -6.60
N VAL A 17 3.52 2.20 -5.27
CA VAL A 17 4.46 2.87 -4.35
C VAL A 17 5.89 2.39 -4.57
N ILE A 18 6.10 1.09 -4.81
CA ILE A 18 7.42 0.53 -5.12
C ILE A 18 7.97 1.07 -6.44
N LYS A 19 7.13 1.22 -7.47
CA LYS A 19 7.52 1.82 -8.76
C LYS A 19 7.93 3.28 -8.58
N GLU A 20 7.16 4.04 -7.81
CA GLU A 20 7.45 5.46 -7.56
C GLU A 20 8.74 5.65 -6.75
N GLN A 21 9.06 4.74 -5.82
CA GLN A 21 10.35 4.76 -5.11
C GLN A 21 11.55 4.52 -6.03
N GLN A 22 11.36 3.73 -7.08
CA GLN A 22 12.37 3.41 -8.09
C GLN A 22 12.50 4.48 -9.18
N GLU A 23 11.69 5.55 -9.17
CA GLU A 23 11.91 6.67 -10.08
C GLU A 23 13.33 7.23 -9.85
N ASP A 24 14.07 7.28 -10.95
CA ASP A 24 15.48 7.61 -10.96
C ASP A 24 15.65 9.11 -10.66
N ILE A 25 16.66 9.42 -9.87
CA ILE A 25 17.02 10.80 -9.57
C ILE A 25 17.89 11.29 -10.74
N ASP A 26 17.44 12.34 -11.43
CA ASP A 26 18.22 12.95 -12.50
C ASP A 26 19.53 13.52 -11.92
N PRO A 27 20.71 13.05 -12.35
CA PRO A 27 21.99 13.54 -11.84
C PRO A 27 22.26 15.02 -12.16
N SER A 28 21.47 15.66 -13.03
CA SER A 28 21.54 17.11 -13.32
C SER A 28 20.73 17.98 -12.34
N SER A 29 20.03 17.35 -11.41
CA SER A 29 19.13 17.96 -10.43
C SER A 29 19.84 18.88 -9.43
N THR A 30 19.16 19.95 -9.01
CA THR A 30 19.68 20.88 -7.99
C THR A 30 19.53 20.31 -6.58
N ILE A 31 20.34 20.77 -5.61
CA ILE A 31 20.26 20.32 -4.19
C ILE A 31 18.84 20.41 -3.61
N ARG A 32 18.05 21.41 -4.01
CA ARG A 32 16.65 21.57 -3.55
C ARG A 32 15.76 20.44 -4.09
N THR A 33 15.92 20.12 -5.37
CA THR A 33 15.20 19.03 -6.03
C THR A 33 15.58 17.67 -5.43
N GLU A 34 16.87 17.45 -5.15
CA GLU A 34 17.35 16.26 -4.41
C GLU A 34 16.71 16.10 -3.03
N LEU A 35 16.64 17.19 -2.26
CA LEU A 35 16.01 17.17 -0.94
C LEU A 35 14.52 16.83 -1.03
N ASP A 36 13.83 17.41 -2.02
CA ASP A 36 12.40 17.13 -2.27
C ASP A 36 12.20 15.66 -2.69
N HIS A 37 13.09 15.09 -3.51
CA HIS A 37 13.09 13.66 -3.85
C HIS A 37 13.32 12.76 -2.63
N MET A 38 14.26 13.12 -1.75
CA MET A 38 14.51 12.38 -0.51
C MET A 38 13.29 12.41 0.42
N VAL A 39 12.67 13.59 0.61
CA VAL A 39 11.44 13.72 1.42
C VAL A 39 10.30 12.89 0.83
N ARG A 40 10.14 12.89 -0.50
CA ARG A 40 9.15 12.06 -1.19
C ARG A 40 9.42 10.57 -0.97
N ARG A 41 10.66 10.11 -1.12
CA ARG A 41 11.06 8.71 -0.85
C ARG A 41 10.78 8.29 0.58
N THR A 42 11.11 9.10 1.58
CA THR A 42 10.81 8.79 2.99
C THR A 42 9.31 8.59 3.21
N ARG A 43 8.48 9.46 2.63
CA ARG A 43 7.02 9.33 2.71
C ARG A 43 6.50 8.07 2.01
N LEU A 44 7.10 7.69 0.89
CA LEU A 44 6.73 6.46 0.16
C LEU A 44 7.10 5.20 0.94
N VAL A 45 8.25 5.18 1.62
CA VAL A 45 8.65 4.07 2.52
C VAL A 45 7.65 3.91 3.66
N ASP A 46 7.27 5.02 4.31
CA ASP A 46 6.25 4.99 5.38
C ASP A 46 4.89 4.50 4.86
N LEU A 47 4.51 4.94 3.66
CA LEU A 47 3.26 4.52 3.02
C LEU A 47 3.28 3.02 2.67
N GLU A 48 4.39 2.51 2.12
CA GLU A 48 4.55 1.09 1.82
C GLU A 48 4.39 0.23 3.08
N GLN A 49 5.04 0.62 4.19
CA GLN A 49 4.94 -0.11 5.46
C GLN A 49 3.49 -0.16 5.96
N ARG A 50 2.75 0.95 5.88
CA ARG A 50 1.34 1.00 6.29
C ARG A 50 0.46 0.10 5.42
N LEU A 51 0.65 0.13 4.10
CA LEU A 51 -0.10 -0.72 3.17
C LEU A 51 0.18 -2.21 3.42
N ARG A 52 1.44 -2.58 3.70
CA ARG A 52 1.82 -3.94 4.08
C ARG A 52 1.17 -4.37 5.40
N GLN A 53 1.11 -3.49 6.40
CA GLN A 53 0.40 -3.78 7.66
C GLN A 53 -1.09 -4.01 7.43
N MET A 54 -1.75 -3.15 6.65
CA MET A 54 -3.17 -3.33 6.29
C MET A 54 -3.40 -4.65 5.54
N LEU A 55 -2.47 -5.06 4.67
CA LEU A 55 -2.55 -6.33 3.97
C LEU A 55 -2.50 -7.52 4.96
N LEU A 56 -1.58 -7.48 5.92
CA LEU A 56 -1.46 -8.50 6.97
C LEU A 56 -2.73 -8.56 7.86
N GLU A 57 -3.29 -7.41 8.23
CA GLU A 57 -4.55 -7.34 8.98
C GLU A 57 -5.70 -8.01 8.20
N VAL A 58 -5.82 -7.69 6.91
CA VAL A 58 -6.82 -8.32 6.03
C VAL A 58 -6.61 -9.83 5.95
N GLU A 59 -5.37 -10.31 5.88
CA GLU A 59 -5.04 -11.75 5.92
C GLU A 59 -5.39 -12.42 7.26
N GLY A 60 -5.22 -11.72 8.37
CA GLY A 60 -5.54 -12.21 9.72
C GLY A 60 -7.04 -12.23 10.07
N VAL A 61 -7.88 -11.43 9.40
CA VAL A 61 -9.33 -11.39 9.70
C VAL A 61 -10.03 -12.68 9.20
N PRO A 62 -10.65 -13.49 10.09
CA PRO A 62 -11.45 -14.63 9.65
C PRO A 62 -12.63 -14.14 8.81
N GLU A 63 -12.98 -14.86 7.73
CA GLU A 63 -14.19 -14.52 6.97
C GLU A 63 -15.39 -14.61 7.93
N LEU A 64 -15.99 -13.46 8.24
CA LEU A 64 -17.28 -13.39 8.90
C LEU A 64 -18.25 -14.18 8.02
N LYS A 65 -18.56 -15.43 8.43
CA LYS A 65 -19.68 -16.15 7.86
C LYS A 65 -20.90 -15.28 8.12
N GLU A 66 -21.47 -14.72 7.07
CA GLU A 66 -22.77 -14.08 7.12
C GLU A 66 -23.71 -15.07 7.83
N LYS A 67 -24.09 -14.77 9.07
CA LYS A 67 -25.24 -15.43 9.69
C LYS A 67 -26.41 -15.04 8.81
N LYS A 68 -26.92 -15.99 8.02
CA LYS A 68 -28.27 -15.87 7.49
C LYS A 68 -29.18 -15.56 8.67
N PRO A 69 -30.05 -14.54 8.62
CA PRO A 69 -31.11 -14.44 9.59
C PRO A 69 -31.92 -15.74 9.44
N ASP A 70 -31.98 -16.55 10.50
CA ASP A 70 -32.89 -17.68 10.56
C ASP A 70 -34.30 -17.10 10.46
N GLY A 71 -34.86 -17.18 9.24
CA GLY A 71 -36.24 -16.91 8.96
C GLY A 71 -37.05 -18.15 9.33
N GLU A 72 -37.83 -17.95 10.38
CA GLU A 72 -38.98 -18.70 10.90
C GLU A 72 -39.71 -19.63 9.92
#